data_AF-A0A369JKF1-F1
#
_entry.id   AF-A0A369JKF1-F1
#
_cell.length_a   1.000
_cell.length_b   1.000
_cell.length_c   1.000
_cell.angle_alpha   90.00
_cell.angle_beta   90.00
_cell.angle_gamma   90.00
#
_symmetry.space_group_name_H-M   'P 1'
#
loop_
_entity.id
_entity.type
_entity.pdbx_description
1 polymer ?
#
loop_
_entity_poly.entity_id
_entity_poly.type
_entity_poly.pdbx_seq_one_letter_code
_entity_poly.pdbx_strand_id
1 'polypeptide(L)'
;MGEGWSDALAEWTEQKSATITDFVLGAYVTNNVKGIRKYPYSTSTTTNPLRYSSIKTLNEVHNIGEVWANMLHNVYAALVAQYGFSTTAKTNPGGTQGNIVYLHLFIDALALQPCNPTFVSARNAWIQADVNRYGGANKCLLWRAFASRGLGVNAASYNDDSSVPAGC
;
A
#
# COMPACT_ATOMS: atom_id res chain seq x y z
N MET A 1 6.10 5.14 9.70
CA MET A 1 5.68 4.77 8.33
C MET A 1 6.73 5.11 7.26
N GLY A 2 7.70 6.02 7.51
CA GLY A 2 8.82 6.34 6.59
C GLY A 2 9.37 5.15 5.81
N GLU A 3 9.87 4.15 6.54
CA GLU A 3 10.37 2.87 6.00
C GLU A 3 9.42 2.19 5.01
N GLY A 4 8.12 2.17 5.32
CA GLY A 4 7.13 1.53 4.46
C GLY A 4 6.85 2.28 3.17
N TRP A 5 6.91 3.62 3.17
CA TRP A 5 6.80 4.39 1.93
C TRP A 5 8.01 4.17 1.02
N SER A 6 9.22 4.15 1.59
CA SER A 6 10.45 3.89 0.84
C SER A 6 10.40 2.53 0.14
N ASP A 7 9.99 1.49 0.87
CA ASP A 7 9.87 0.14 0.32
C ASP A 7 8.81 0.04 -0.78
N ALA A 8 7.63 0.65 -0.56
CA ALA A 8 6.54 0.63 -1.53
C ALA A 8 6.87 1.42 -2.80
N LEU A 9 7.67 2.49 -2.70
CA LEU A 9 8.18 3.22 -3.86
C LEU A 9 9.24 2.38 -4.60
N ALA A 10 10.17 1.76 -3.89
CA ALA A 10 11.15 0.85 -4.48
C ALA A 10 10.45 -0.30 -5.22
N GLU A 11 9.43 -0.91 -4.60
CA GLU A 11 8.61 -1.92 -5.25
C GLU A 11 7.99 -1.38 -6.55
N TRP A 12 7.30 -0.24 -6.51
CA TRP A 12 6.69 0.35 -7.70
C TRP A 12 7.70 0.52 -8.84
N THR A 13 8.95 0.88 -8.53
CA THR A 13 10.00 1.00 -9.54
C THR A 13 10.47 -0.34 -10.13
N GLU A 14 10.30 -1.45 -9.41
CA GLU A 14 10.74 -2.78 -9.85
C GLU A 14 9.64 -3.60 -10.52
N GLN A 15 8.38 -3.15 -10.48
CA GLN A 15 7.27 -3.82 -11.16
C GLN A 15 7.40 -3.73 -12.69
N LYS A 16 7.24 -4.88 -13.37
CA LYS A 16 7.50 -5.02 -14.83
C LYS A 16 6.28 -5.44 -15.64
N SER A 17 5.18 -5.84 -15.01
CA SER A 17 4.01 -6.36 -15.72
C SER A 17 2.73 -6.21 -14.91
N ALA A 18 1.58 -6.55 -15.51
CA ALA A 18 0.29 -6.63 -14.83
C ALA A 18 0.20 -7.80 -13.83
N THR A 19 1.07 -8.81 -13.95
CA THR A 19 1.13 -9.91 -12.99
C THR A 19 1.78 -9.43 -11.70
N ILE A 20 1.00 -9.35 -10.64
CA ILE A 20 1.48 -9.01 -9.31
C ILE A 20 2.16 -10.23 -8.69
N THR A 21 3.44 -10.10 -8.38
CA THR A 21 4.23 -11.13 -7.70
C THR A 21 4.63 -10.66 -6.31
N ASP A 22 4.93 -11.61 -5.43
CA ASP A 22 5.51 -11.30 -4.12
C ASP A 22 6.83 -10.54 -4.31
N PHE A 23 7.02 -9.46 -3.55
CA PHE A 23 8.22 -8.61 -3.64
C PHE A 23 9.11 -8.79 -2.41
N VAL A 24 10.39 -9.10 -2.65
CA VAL A 24 11.40 -9.30 -1.61
C VAL A 24 12.42 -8.18 -1.68
N LEU A 25 12.48 -7.37 -0.62
CA LEU A 25 13.38 -6.22 -0.58
C LEU A 25 14.81 -6.63 -0.24
N GLY A 26 15.77 -6.11 -1.00
CA GLY A 26 17.21 -6.17 -0.68
C GLY A 26 17.88 -7.52 -0.95
N ALA A 27 17.18 -8.50 -1.53
CA ALA A 27 17.67 -9.87 -1.66
C ALA A 27 19.04 -9.98 -2.35
N TYR A 28 19.24 -9.21 -3.42
CA TYR A 28 20.50 -9.20 -4.19
C TYR A 28 21.67 -8.65 -3.37
N VAL A 29 21.55 -7.42 -2.83
CA VAL A 29 22.65 -6.73 -2.16
C VAL A 29 23.06 -7.41 -0.85
N THR A 30 22.13 -8.08 -0.18
CA THR A 30 22.43 -8.84 1.05
C THR A 30 22.76 -10.31 0.80
N ASN A 31 22.77 -10.76 -0.46
CA ASN A 31 22.92 -12.17 -0.84
C ASN A 31 22.02 -13.11 0.00
N ASN A 32 20.75 -12.72 0.16
CA ASN A 32 19.77 -13.45 0.96
C ASN A 32 18.44 -13.51 0.21
N VAL A 33 18.04 -14.70 -0.23
CA VAL A 33 16.79 -14.91 -0.98
C VAL A 33 15.52 -14.48 -0.21
N LYS A 34 15.59 -14.38 1.12
CA LYS A 34 14.49 -13.89 1.95
C LYS A 34 14.46 -12.36 2.08
N GLY A 35 15.50 -11.66 1.62
CA GLY A 35 15.62 -10.22 1.77
C GLY A 35 15.85 -9.77 3.21
N ILE A 36 15.53 -8.51 3.48
CA ILE A 36 15.78 -7.85 4.77
C ILE A 36 14.54 -7.64 5.64
N ARG A 37 13.35 -7.93 5.10
CA ARG A 37 12.06 -7.83 5.81
C ARG A 37 11.65 -9.21 6.33
N LYS A 38 10.71 -9.25 7.28
CA LYS A 38 10.28 -10.51 7.90
C LYS A 38 9.51 -11.40 6.92
N TYR A 39 8.68 -10.79 6.08
CA TYR A 39 7.90 -11.44 5.04
C TYR A 39 8.09 -10.72 3.70
N PRO A 40 7.95 -11.43 2.56
CA PRO A 40 7.73 -10.79 1.27
C PRO A 40 6.48 -9.90 1.32
N TYR A 41 6.47 -8.81 0.56
CA TYR A 41 5.23 -8.07 0.31
C TYR A 41 4.34 -8.91 -0.60
N SER A 42 3.11 -9.16 -0.17
CA SER A 42 2.24 -10.15 -0.79
C SER A 42 0.76 -9.83 -0.59
N THR A 43 -0.04 -10.16 -1.60
CA THR A 43 -1.50 -10.19 -1.50
C THR A 43 -2.00 -11.43 -0.75
N SER A 44 -1.17 -12.47 -0.60
CA SER A 44 -1.49 -13.67 0.19
C SER A 44 -1.38 -13.38 1.69
N THR A 45 -2.43 -13.71 2.45
CA THR A 45 -2.42 -13.61 3.92
C THR A 45 -1.60 -14.73 4.58
N THR A 46 -1.30 -15.80 3.84
CA THR A 46 -0.45 -16.90 4.31
C THR A 46 1.03 -16.52 4.15
N THR A 47 1.40 -15.89 3.02
CA THR A 47 2.78 -15.45 2.78
C THR A 47 3.15 -14.28 3.68
N ASN A 48 2.27 -13.27 3.75
CA ASN A 48 2.45 -12.13 4.63
C ASN A 48 1.22 -11.98 5.54
N PRO A 49 1.30 -12.41 6.81
CA PRO A 49 0.19 -12.37 7.75
C PRO A 49 0.05 -11.02 8.47
N LEU A 50 0.89 -10.02 8.16
CA LEU A 50 0.88 -8.75 8.89
C LEU A 50 -0.42 -7.98 8.68
N ARG A 51 -0.91 -7.39 9.76
CA ARG A 51 -2.13 -6.59 9.86
C ARG A 51 -1.86 -5.32 10.67
N TYR A 52 -2.82 -4.39 10.69
CA TYR A 52 -2.75 -3.20 11.53
C TYR A 52 -2.49 -3.55 13.01
N SER A 53 -3.11 -4.61 13.50
CA SER A 53 -2.93 -5.12 14.86
C SER A 53 -1.54 -5.67 15.19
N SER A 54 -0.77 -6.07 14.18
CA SER A 54 0.62 -6.50 14.37
C SER A 54 1.48 -5.40 14.99
N ILE A 55 1.13 -4.13 14.78
CA ILE A 55 1.87 -2.98 15.30
C ILE A 55 1.92 -2.95 16.83
N LYS A 56 0.94 -3.54 17.53
CA LYS A 56 0.90 -3.58 19.01
C LYS A 56 2.15 -4.17 19.64
N THR A 57 2.81 -5.09 18.95
CA THR A 57 3.98 -5.81 19.46
C THR A 57 5.29 -5.38 18.79
N LEU A 58 5.26 -4.38 17.90
CA LEU A 58 6.43 -3.90 17.17
C LEU A 58 6.91 -2.58 17.76
N ASN A 59 8.22 -2.47 17.94
CA ASN A 59 8.87 -1.30 18.56
C ASN A 59 10.00 -0.70 17.69
N GLU A 60 10.15 -1.19 16.47
CA GLU A 60 11.24 -0.83 15.56
C GLU A 60 10.63 -0.37 14.23
N VAL A 61 11.18 0.71 13.66
CA VAL A 61 10.55 1.45 12.55
C VAL A 61 10.52 0.68 11.25
N HIS A 62 11.47 -0.21 10.98
CA HIS A 62 11.49 -1.07 9.81
C HIS A 62 10.41 -2.14 9.89
N ASN A 63 10.25 -2.77 11.06
CA ASN A 63 9.18 -3.74 11.29
C ASN A 63 7.78 -3.10 11.16
N ILE A 64 7.61 -1.89 11.69
CA ILE A 64 6.36 -1.12 11.52
C ILE A 64 6.19 -0.70 10.05
N GLY A 65 7.27 -0.32 9.39
CA GLY A 65 7.31 0.02 7.96
C GLY A 65 6.82 -1.12 7.07
N GLU A 66 7.23 -2.35 7.37
CA GLU A 66 6.83 -3.55 6.64
C GLU A 66 5.30 -3.74 6.63
N VAL A 67 4.62 -3.46 7.75
CA VAL A 67 3.15 -3.52 7.82
C VAL A 67 2.54 -2.51 6.84
N TRP A 68 3.07 -1.28 6.79
CA TRP A 68 2.56 -0.23 5.91
C TRP A 68 2.85 -0.53 4.43
N ALA A 69 4.06 -0.94 4.10
CA ALA A 69 4.44 -1.32 2.74
C ALA A 69 3.57 -2.48 2.23
N ASN A 70 3.30 -3.49 3.06
CA ASN A 70 2.41 -4.58 2.65
C ASN A 70 0.97 -4.09 2.41
N MET A 71 0.45 -3.14 3.19
CA MET A 71 -0.85 -2.53 2.89
C MET A 71 -0.83 -1.82 1.53
N LEU A 72 0.23 -1.09 1.22
CA LEU A 72 0.37 -0.40 -0.06
C LEU A 72 0.57 -1.36 -1.24
N HIS A 73 1.26 -2.49 -1.06
CA HIS A 73 1.32 -3.58 -2.03
C HIS A 73 -0.09 -4.08 -2.40
N ASN A 74 -0.97 -4.24 -1.40
CA ASN A 74 -2.35 -4.67 -1.63
C ASN A 74 -3.18 -3.58 -2.34
N VAL A 75 -2.92 -2.29 -2.08
CA VAL A 75 -3.51 -1.17 -2.84
C VAL A 75 -3.04 -1.16 -4.29
N TYR A 76 -1.73 -1.32 -4.53
CA TYR A 76 -1.14 -1.41 -5.87
C TYR A 76 -1.78 -2.55 -6.67
N ALA A 77 -1.83 -3.75 -6.07
CA ALA A 77 -2.40 -4.93 -6.69
C ALA A 77 -3.87 -4.72 -7.09
N ALA A 78 -4.66 -4.12 -6.20
CA ALA A 78 -6.07 -3.83 -6.46
C ALA A 78 -6.25 -2.85 -7.62
N LEU A 79 -5.46 -1.77 -7.67
CA LEU A 79 -5.50 -0.79 -8.75
C LEU A 79 -5.07 -1.37 -10.10
N VAL A 80 -3.98 -2.16 -10.13
CA VAL A 80 -3.53 -2.83 -11.35
C VAL A 80 -4.54 -3.87 -11.83
N ALA A 81 -5.18 -4.61 -10.93
CA ALA A 81 -6.25 -5.52 -11.29
C ALA A 81 -7.45 -4.80 -11.92
N GLN A 82 -7.80 -3.61 -11.43
CA GLN A 82 -8.94 -2.82 -11.93
C GLN A 82 -8.64 -2.12 -13.25
N TYR A 83 -7.45 -1.55 -13.42
CA TYR A 83 -7.13 -0.63 -14.52
C TYR A 83 -6.01 -1.12 -15.45
N GLY A 84 -5.46 -2.30 -15.20
CA GLY A 84 -4.31 -2.83 -15.92
C GLY A 84 -2.99 -2.15 -15.53
N PHE A 85 -1.94 -2.47 -16.29
CA PHE A 85 -0.57 -1.99 -16.07
C PHE A 85 -0.08 -1.22 -17.28
N SER A 86 0.54 -0.06 -17.05
CA SER A 86 1.26 0.70 -18.06
C SER A 86 2.75 0.39 -18.02
N THR A 87 3.31 -0.03 -19.16
CA THR A 87 4.76 -0.21 -19.34
C THR A 87 5.52 1.11 -19.44
N THR A 88 4.82 2.24 -19.56
CA THR A 88 5.41 3.58 -19.71
C THR A 88 5.12 4.49 -18.52
N ALA A 89 4.60 3.98 -17.41
CA ALA A 89 4.22 4.78 -16.23
C ALA A 89 5.36 5.66 -15.66
N LYS A 90 6.62 5.26 -15.85
CA LYS A 90 7.80 6.02 -15.40
C LYS A 90 8.08 7.28 -16.22
N THR A 91 7.55 7.36 -17.44
CA THR A 91 7.81 8.47 -18.38
C THR A 91 6.54 9.11 -18.92
N ASN A 92 5.38 8.49 -18.69
CA ASN A 92 4.08 8.99 -19.08
C ASN A 92 3.10 8.95 -17.90
N PRO A 93 2.91 10.08 -17.18
CA PRO A 93 2.00 10.16 -16.05
C PRO A 93 0.53 10.37 -16.46
N GLY A 94 0.22 10.52 -17.75
CA GLY A 94 -1.12 10.85 -18.25
C GLY A 94 -2.05 9.64 -18.46
N GLY A 95 -1.54 8.42 -18.28
CA GLY A 95 -2.33 7.20 -18.43
C GLY A 95 -3.30 6.96 -17.27
N THR A 96 -4.26 6.08 -17.49
CA THR A 96 -5.29 5.69 -16.51
C THR A 96 -5.04 4.32 -15.88
N GLN A 97 -3.91 3.68 -16.20
CA GLN A 97 -3.57 2.35 -15.70
C GLN A 97 -3.25 2.37 -14.20
N GLY A 98 -3.45 1.22 -13.55
CA GLY A 98 -3.45 1.11 -12.09
C GLY A 98 -2.13 1.49 -11.44
N ASN A 99 -1.00 1.19 -12.07
CA ASN A 99 0.30 1.61 -11.59
C ASN A 99 0.56 3.12 -11.72
N ILE A 100 -0.08 3.80 -12.69
CA ILE A 100 -0.05 5.27 -12.78
C ILE A 100 -0.97 5.88 -11.72
N VAL A 101 -2.20 5.37 -11.60
CA VAL A 101 -3.16 5.79 -10.56
C VAL A 101 -2.55 5.64 -9.18
N TYR A 102 -1.93 4.50 -8.90
CA TYR A 102 -1.23 4.25 -7.64
C TYR A 102 -0.17 5.31 -7.34
N LEU A 103 0.71 5.63 -8.31
CA LEU A 103 1.77 6.60 -8.07
C LEU A 103 1.21 8.01 -7.81
N HIS A 104 0.18 8.43 -8.54
CA HIS A 104 -0.50 9.70 -8.28
C HIS A 104 -1.08 9.75 -6.87
N LEU A 105 -1.83 8.72 -6.47
CA LEU A 105 -2.40 8.64 -5.12
C LEU A 105 -1.32 8.59 -4.05
N PHE A 106 -0.22 7.87 -4.30
CA PHE A 106 0.92 7.78 -3.40
C PHE A 106 1.53 9.15 -3.11
N ILE A 107 1.84 9.92 -4.16
CA ILE A 107 2.46 11.24 -4.04
C ILE A 107 1.49 12.26 -3.43
N ASP A 108 0.23 12.26 -3.87
CA ASP A 108 -0.78 13.17 -3.32
C ASP A 108 -1.05 12.89 -1.84
N ALA A 109 -1.12 11.63 -1.42
CA ALA A 109 -1.34 11.25 -0.03
C ALA A 109 -0.19 11.72 0.88
N LEU A 110 1.06 11.73 0.39
CA LEU A 110 2.20 12.28 1.13
C LEU A 110 2.04 13.77 1.43
N ALA A 111 1.45 14.53 0.50
CA ALA A 111 1.20 15.96 0.67
C ALA A 111 -0.03 16.26 1.55
N LEU A 112 -1.05 15.38 1.52
CA LEU A 112 -2.32 15.58 2.22
C LEU A 112 -2.30 15.16 3.69
N GLN A 113 -1.47 14.20 4.06
CA GLN A 113 -1.43 13.70 5.43
C GLN A 113 -0.91 14.76 6.42
N PRO A 114 -1.35 14.74 7.69
CA PRO A 114 -0.82 15.66 8.70
C PRO A 114 0.65 15.38 9.01
N CYS A 115 1.31 16.34 9.67
CA CYS A 115 2.63 16.10 10.27
C CYS A 115 2.55 14.95 11.29
N ASN A 116 3.55 14.07 11.29
CA ASN A 116 3.59 12.85 12.13
C ASN A 116 2.30 12.00 12.03
N PRO A 117 1.94 11.52 10.82
CA PRO A 117 0.69 10.81 10.60
C PRO A 117 0.69 9.43 11.29
N THR A 118 -0.50 8.99 11.68
CA THR A 118 -0.81 7.60 12.02
C THR A 118 -1.18 6.80 10.77
N PHE A 119 -1.21 5.47 10.85
CA PHE A 119 -1.71 4.60 9.76
C PHE A 119 -3.13 5.00 9.31
N VAL A 120 -4.00 5.30 10.27
CA VAL A 120 -5.38 5.71 10.01
C VAL A 120 -5.42 7.05 9.26
N SER A 121 -4.63 8.05 9.68
CA SER A 121 -4.58 9.33 8.96
C SER A 121 -3.93 9.22 7.59
N ALA A 122 -2.92 8.35 7.42
CA ALA A 122 -2.30 8.10 6.11
C ALA A 122 -3.26 7.39 5.15
N ARG A 123 -3.99 6.36 5.60
CA ARG A 123 -5.08 5.76 4.82
C ARG A 123 -6.10 6.82 4.40
N ASN A 124 -6.54 7.66 5.33
CA ASN A 124 -7.50 8.71 5.01
C ASN A 124 -6.94 9.68 3.96
N ALA A 125 -5.64 9.98 3.98
CA ALA A 125 -4.98 10.78 2.95
C ALA A 125 -5.01 10.11 1.57
N TRP A 126 -4.87 8.78 1.47
CA TRP A 126 -5.06 8.04 0.22
C TRP A 126 -6.49 8.17 -0.32
N ILE A 127 -7.50 8.04 0.55
CA ILE A 127 -8.90 8.23 0.16
C ILE A 127 -9.16 9.67 -0.28
N GLN A 128 -8.59 10.66 0.42
CA GLN A 128 -8.72 12.06 0.05
C GLN A 128 -8.01 12.39 -1.28
N ALA A 129 -6.84 11.80 -1.53
CA ALA A 129 -6.13 11.92 -2.79
C ALA A 129 -7.01 11.44 -3.96
N ASP A 130 -7.72 10.33 -3.77
CA ASP A 130 -8.65 9.79 -4.76
C ASP A 130 -9.85 10.72 -5.01
N VAL A 131 -10.42 11.30 -3.94
CA VAL A 131 -11.47 12.31 -4.07
C VAL A 131 -10.98 13.52 -4.87
N ASN A 132 -9.80 14.03 -4.54
CA ASN A 132 -9.26 15.24 -5.17
C ASN A 132 -8.94 15.04 -6.65
N ARG A 133 -8.34 13.90 -7.00
CA ARG A 133 -7.82 13.67 -8.36
C ARG A 133 -8.82 12.97 -9.27
N TYR A 134 -9.55 11.99 -8.74
CA TYR A 134 -10.40 11.10 -9.52
C TYR A 134 -11.88 11.17 -9.12
N GLY A 135 -12.27 12.18 -8.32
CA GLY A 135 -13.65 12.35 -7.87
C GLY A 135 -14.15 11.20 -6.97
N GLY A 136 -13.23 10.43 -6.37
CA GLY A 136 -13.58 9.31 -5.49
C GLY A 136 -13.89 8.00 -6.23
N ALA A 137 -13.54 7.90 -7.52
CA ALA A 137 -13.82 6.73 -8.35
C ALA A 137 -13.22 5.42 -7.80
N ASN A 138 -12.13 5.50 -7.00
CA ASN A 138 -11.45 4.34 -6.45
C ASN A 138 -11.85 4.04 -4.99
N LYS A 139 -12.79 4.79 -4.40
CA LYS A 139 -13.15 4.71 -2.98
C LYS A 139 -13.29 3.27 -2.47
N CYS A 140 -14.14 2.46 -3.10
CA CYS A 140 -14.39 1.10 -2.63
C CYS A 140 -13.20 0.18 -2.79
N LEU A 141 -12.42 0.35 -3.86
CA LEU A 141 -11.22 -0.42 -4.11
C LEU A 141 -10.17 -0.16 -3.02
N LEU A 142 -9.92 1.11 -2.70
CA LEU A 142 -8.98 1.52 -1.66
C LEU A 142 -9.43 1.05 -0.28
N TRP A 143 -10.71 1.24 0.07
CA TRP A 143 -11.24 0.77 1.35
C TRP A 143 -11.12 -0.74 1.52
N ARG A 144 -11.47 -1.53 0.51
CA ARG A 144 -11.30 -2.99 0.55
C ARG A 144 -9.83 -3.38 0.72
N ALA A 145 -8.91 -2.74 0.01
CA ALA A 145 -7.48 -3.02 0.11
C ALA A 145 -6.95 -2.77 1.53
N PHE A 146 -7.23 -1.61 2.14
CA PHE A 146 -6.83 -1.33 3.52
C PHE A 146 -7.53 -2.23 4.55
N ALA A 147 -8.83 -2.45 4.41
CA ALA A 147 -9.60 -3.32 5.30
C ALA A 147 -9.14 -4.79 5.26
N SER A 148 -8.65 -5.27 4.11
CA SER A 148 -8.09 -6.63 3.98
C SER A 148 -6.94 -6.89 4.97
N ARG A 149 -6.22 -5.82 5.36
CA ARG A 149 -5.10 -5.83 6.31
C ARG A 149 -5.44 -5.18 7.66
N GLY A 150 -6.74 -5.09 7.98
CA GLY A 150 -7.22 -4.64 9.29
C GLY A 150 -7.32 -3.13 9.46
N LEU A 151 -7.16 -2.34 8.39
CA LEU A 151 -7.24 -0.88 8.45
C LEU A 151 -8.57 -0.34 7.89
N GLY A 152 -9.68 -1.02 8.21
CA GLY A 152 -11.06 -0.67 7.84
C GLY A 152 -11.62 0.55 8.58
N VAL A 153 -12.88 0.90 8.31
CA VAL A 153 -13.51 2.18 8.73
C VAL A 153 -13.29 2.50 10.21
N ASN A 154 -13.45 1.50 11.07
CA ASN A 154 -13.39 1.65 12.53
C ASN A 154 -12.04 1.25 13.14
N ALA A 155 -11.02 1.01 12.32
CA ALA A 155 -9.69 0.66 12.81
C ALA A 155 -9.12 1.80 13.67
N ALA A 156 -8.78 1.50 14.91
CA ALA A 156 -8.29 2.47 15.87
C ALA A 156 -7.44 1.79 16.95
N SER A 157 -6.45 2.52 17.49
CA SER A 157 -5.59 2.05 18.58
C SER A 157 -4.98 0.67 18.29
N TYR A 158 -4.57 0.45 17.04
CA TYR A 158 -4.01 -0.82 16.55
C TYR A 158 -4.99 -2.00 16.67
N ASN A 159 -6.29 -1.78 16.80
CA ASN A 159 -7.29 -2.83 16.65
C ASN A 159 -7.69 -2.94 15.19
N ASP A 160 -7.68 -4.16 14.68
CA ASP A 160 -8.11 -4.42 13.31
C ASP A 160 -9.59 -4.11 13.15
N ASP A 161 -9.93 -3.55 12.00
CA ASP A 161 -11.29 -3.53 11.48
C ASP A 161 -11.27 -3.95 10.01
N SER A 162 -12.22 -4.79 9.62
CA SER A 162 -12.38 -5.27 8.24
C SER A 162 -13.58 -4.65 7.53
N SER A 163 -14.30 -3.73 8.19
CA SER A 163 -15.45 -3.08 7.59
C SER A 163 -15.04 -2.09 6.49
N VAL A 164 -15.90 -1.93 5.50
CA VAL A 164 -15.81 -0.92 4.43
C VAL A 164 -17.04 0.00 4.52
N PRO A 165 -16.97 1.24 4.00
CA PRO A 165 -18.12 2.15 4.01
C PRO A 165 -19.32 1.57 3.26
N ALA A 166 -20.53 1.89 3.71
CA ALA A 166 -21.75 1.51 3.00
C ALA A 166 -21.73 2.00 1.53
N GLY A 167 -22.23 1.17 0.62
CA GLY A 167 -22.16 1.41 -0.84
C GLY A 167 -20.85 0.92 -1.48
N CYS A 168 -19.93 0.44 -0.64
CA CYS A 168 -18.98 -0.60 -0.96
C CYS A 168 -19.52 -1.92 -0.35
#